data_AF-A0A3D1G3R2-F1
#
_entry.id   AF-A0A3D1G3R2-F1
#
_cell.length_a   1.000
_cell.length_b   1.000
_cell.length_c   1.000
_cell.angle_alpha   90.00
_cell.angle_beta   90.00
_cell.angle_gamma   90.00
#
_symmetry.space_group_name_H-M   'P 1'
#
loop_
_entity.id
_entity.type
_entity.pdbx_description
1 polymer ?
#
loop_
_entity_poly.entity_id
_entity_poly.type
_entity_poly.pdbx_seq_one_letter_code
_entity_poly.pdbx_strand_id
1 'polypeptide(L)'
;MSKIQQKDKSIARTPPWQYKISIMTKNVFIDGEAGTTGLQVQARLNAHPDISLISLDDQHRKDPAARRDAMASADAVILCLPDEAAVEAVTLAEGLDCIIIDASTAHRIDPGWVYGFPELCPGQRDAIRQSRRIANVGCYATAMIAMIRPLIDRGLMGPETRLFIPASSGYTGGGKGLIAYMDKHDEARHFSYALGLSHKHLPEVMHHAGLETKPVFMPMVG
;
A
#
# COMPACT_ATOMS: atom_id res chain seq x y z
N MET A 1 -0.27 -58.50 -50.18
CA MET A 1 1.05 -58.54 -49.51
C MET A 1 1.30 -57.20 -48.84
N SER A 2 1.66 -57.23 -47.55
CA SER A 2 2.37 -56.18 -46.80
C SER A 2 1.67 -54.81 -46.61
N LYS A 3 0.98 -54.52 -45.50
CA LYS A 3 1.46 -54.12 -44.15
C LYS A 3 2.11 -52.71 -44.06
N ILE A 4 1.57 -51.93 -43.09
CA ILE A 4 2.23 -50.94 -42.19
C ILE A 4 2.60 -49.60 -42.90
N GLN A 5 2.17 -48.40 -42.48
CA GLN A 5 2.34 -47.83 -41.14
C GLN A 5 1.47 -46.57 -40.93
N GLN A 6 0.79 -46.58 -39.80
CA GLN A 6 0.20 -45.42 -39.11
C GLN A 6 1.33 -44.54 -38.57
N LYS A 7 1.37 -43.25 -38.91
CA LYS A 7 2.01 -42.20 -38.10
C LYS A 7 1.23 -40.90 -38.29
N ASP A 8 0.15 -40.79 -37.50
CA ASP A 8 -0.38 -39.50 -37.11
C ASP A 8 0.66 -38.86 -36.17
N LYS A 9 1.47 -37.95 -36.71
CA LYS A 9 2.32 -37.07 -35.92
C LYS A 9 1.53 -35.79 -35.72
N SER A 10 0.87 -35.69 -34.56
CA SER A 10 0.42 -34.43 -34.01
C SER A 10 1.63 -33.50 -33.89
N ILE A 11 1.81 -32.64 -34.89
CA ILE A 11 2.72 -31.50 -34.80
C ILE A 11 2.04 -30.54 -33.83
N ALA A 12 2.38 -30.65 -32.54
CA ALA A 12 2.07 -29.63 -31.56
C ALA A 12 2.74 -28.33 -32.04
N ARG A 13 1.96 -27.44 -32.67
CA ARG A 13 2.43 -26.12 -33.10
C ARG A 13 2.63 -25.28 -31.85
N THR A 14 3.88 -25.12 -31.42
CA THR A 14 4.24 -24.15 -30.38
C THR A 14 4.00 -22.73 -30.94
N PRO A 15 3.23 -21.85 -30.27
CA PRO A 15 2.99 -20.49 -30.75
C PRO A 15 4.29 -19.65 -30.78
N PRO A 16 4.44 -18.71 -31.72
CA PRO A 16 5.68 -17.95 -31.95
C PRO A 16 6.00 -16.89 -30.88
N TRP A 17 5.20 -16.76 -29.82
CA TRP A 17 5.38 -15.77 -28.75
C TRP A 17 5.74 -16.43 -27.40
N GLN A 18 6.70 -17.35 -27.40
CA GLN A 18 7.40 -17.68 -26.17
C GLN A 18 8.28 -16.48 -25.77
N TYR A 19 7.68 -15.51 -25.08
CA TYR A 19 8.46 -14.50 -24.39
C TYR A 19 9.30 -15.21 -23.32
N LYS A 20 10.63 -15.23 -23.51
CA LYS A 20 11.54 -15.31 -22.36
C LYS A 20 11.37 -14.00 -21.61
N ILE A 21 10.39 -13.93 -20.72
CA ILE A 21 10.42 -12.89 -19.69
C ILE A 21 11.61 -13.29 -18.81
N SER A 22 12.77 -12.69 -19.07
CA SER A 22 13.84 -12.67 -18.08
C SER A 22 13.34 -11.75 -16.98
N ILE A 23 12.52 -12.27 -16.07
CA ILE A 23 12.07 -11.47 -14.93
C ILE A 23 13.28 -11.37 -14.02
N MET A 24 14.01 -10.25 -14.14
CA MET A 24 15.05 -9.95 -13.18
C MET A 24 14.37 -9.76 -11.83
N THR A 25 14.74 -10.60 -10.86
CA THR A 25 14.29 -10.49 -9.48
C THR A 25 14.57 -9.07 -8.98
N LYS A 26 13.55 -8.46 -8.37
CA LYS A 26 13.65 -7.11 -7.78
C LYS A 26 13.96 -7.19 -6.31
N ASN A 27 14.94 -6.41 -5.87
CA ASN A 27 15.30 -6.30 -4.46
C ASN A 27 14.42 -5.27 -3.77
N VAL A 28 13.72 -5.68 -2.72
CA VAL A 28 12.83 -4.80 -1.96
C VAL A 28 13.26 -4.77 -0.49
N PHE A 29 13.48 -3.57 0.04
CA PHE A 29 13.74 -3.36 1.46
C PHE A 29 12.46 -2.88 2.17
N ILE A 30 12.12 -3.48 3.31
CA ILE A 30 10.98 -3.07 4.14
C ILE A 30 11.52 -2.38 5.39
N ASP A 31 11.45 -1.04 5.41
CA ASP A 31 11.84 -0.28 6.59
C ASP A 31 10.68 -0.26 7.60
N GLY A 32 10.89 -0.74 8.82
CA GLY A 32 9.81 -1.01 9.77
C GLY A 32 9.15 -2.39 9.61
N GLU A 33 9.86 -3.37 9.07
CA GLU A 33 9.40 -4.75 8.85
C GLU A 33 8.70 -5.40 10.06
N ALA A 34 9.18 -5.15 11.28
CA ALA A 34 8.64 -5.75 12.50
C ALA A 34 7.26 -5.18 12.94
N GLY A 35 6.74 -4.16 12.27
CA GLY A 35 5.40 -3.61 12.48
C GLY A 35 4.30 -4.53 11.92
N THR A 36 3.04 -4.30 12.29
CA THR A 36 1.91 -5.08 11.74
C THR A 36 1.80 -4.93 10.23
N THR A 37 1.98 -3.71 9.71
CA THR A 37 2.02 -3.45 8.27
C THR A 37 3.20 -4.15 7.61
N GLY A 38 4.40 -4.01 8.20
CA GLY A 38 5.63 -4.63 7.68
C GLY A 38 5.51 -6.15 7.55
N LEU A 39 5.04 -6.84 8.60
CA LEU A 39 4.83 -8.29 8.59
C LEU A 39 3.84 -8.73 7.50
N GLN A 40 2.76 -7.98 7.32
CA GLN A 40 1.78 -8.28 6.29
C GLN A 40 2.30 -8.00 4.86
N VAL A 41 3.15 -6.99 4.68
CA VAL A 41 3.82 -6.73 3.40
C VAL A 41 4.81 -7.85 3.11
N GLN A 42 5.67 -8.17 4.07
CA GLN A 42 6.64 -9.28 3.97
C GLN A 42 5.96 -10.59 3.58
N ALA A 43 4.87 -10.97 4.26
CA ALA A 43 4.15 -12.21 3.96
C ALA A 43 3.65 -12.27 2.51
N ARG A 44 3.22 -11.14 1.94
CA ARG A 44 2.78 -11.05 0.54
C ARG A 44 3.96 -11.09 -0.42
N LEU A 45 5.03 -10.35 -0.12
CA LEU A 45 6.19 -10.26 -1.02
C LEU A 45 7.03 -11.54 -1.05
N ASN A 46 7.12 -12.28 0.06
CA ASN A 46 7.77 -13.60 0.10
C ASN A 46 7.08 -14.63 -0.80
N ALA A 47 5.78 -14.46 -1.08
CA ALA A 47 5.04 -15.32 -1.99
C ALA A 47 5.17 -14.89 -3.47
N HIS A 48 5.83 -13.75 -3.75
CA HIS A 48 5.96 -13.23 -5.11
C HIS A 48 7.20 -13.81 -5.80
N PRO A 49 7.06 -14.44 -6.99
CA PRO A 49 8.16 -15.18 -7.63
C PRO A 49 9.34 -14.31 -8.05
N ASP A 50 9.08 -13.01 -8.25
CA ASP A 50 10.05 -12.07 -8.83
C ASP A 50 10.60 -11.05 -7.83
N ILE A 51 10.41 -11.27 -6.52
CA ILE A 51 10.85 -10.34 -5.47
C ILE A 51 11.79 -11.05 -4.50
N SER A 52 12.90 -10.38 -4.18
CA SER A 52 13.82 -10.75 -3.12
C SER A 52 13.77 -9.68 -2.03
N LEU A 53 13.58 -10.10 -0.78
CA LEU A 53 13.53 -9.17 0.35
C LEU A 53 14.92 -8.93 0.94
N ILE A 54 15.22 -7.67 1.20
CA ILE A 54 16.33 -7.24 2.05
C ILE A 54 15.75 -7.03 3.45
N SER A 55 16.36 -7.66 4.44
CA SER A 55 16.00 -7.52 5.86
C SER A 55 17.24 -7.16 6.67
N LEU A 56 17.04 -6.30 7.67
CA LEU A 56 18.05 -5.98 8.68
C LEU A 56 17.73 -6.74 9.96
N ASP A 57 18.75 -7.20 10.68
CA ASP A 57 18.55 -7.80 12.00
C ASP A 57 18.07 -6.74 13.03
N ASP A 58 17.61 -7.23 14.18
CA ASP A 58 17.04 -6.39 15.23
C ASP A 58 18.01 -5.34 15.80
N GLN A 59 19.32 -5.58 15.73
CA GLN A 59 20.34 -4.65 16.22
C GLN A 59 20.58 -3.51 15.23
N HIS A 60 20.53 -3.80 13.93
CA HIS A 60 20.85 -2.84 12.87
C HIS A 60 19.61 -2.15 12.26
N ARG A 61 18.39 -2.66 12.45
CA ARG A 61 17.17 -2.09 11.85
C ARG A 61 16.85 -0.64 12.25
N LYS A 62 17.49 -0.10 13.29
CA LYS A 62 17.36 1.31 13.71
C LYS A 62 18.61 2.13 13.43
N ASP A 63 19.69 1.49 12.99
CA ASP A 63 20.94 2.16 12.68
C ASP A 63 20.80 2.92 11.34
N PRO A 64 21.04 4.24 11.30
CA PRO A 64 20.86 5.04 10.08
C PRO A 64 21.76 4.60 8.92
N ALA A 65 23.00 4.17 9.20
CA ALA A 65 23.93 3.75 8.16
C ALA A 65 23.51 2.41 7.54
N ALA A 66 23.18 1.42 8.38
CA ALA A 66 22.68 0.13 7.92
C ALA A 66 21.38 0.25 7.13
N ARG A 67 20.44 1.10 7.58
CA ARG A 67 19.20 1.40 6.84
C ARG A 67 19.52 2.02 5.48
N ARG A 68 20.42 3.01 5.43
CA ARG A 68 20.81 3.64 4.17
C ARG A 68 21.49 2.67 3.22
N ASP A 69 22.38 1.81 3.70
CA ASP A 69 23.05 0.79 2.89
C ASP A 69 22.05 -0.24 2.32
N ALA A 70 21.05 -0.63 3.12
CA ALA A 70 19.95 -1.48 2.65
C ALA A 70 19.10 -0.78 1.58
N MET A 71 18.77 0.50 1.77
CA MET A 71 18.06 1.30 0.77
C MET A 71 18.86 1.43 -0.53
N ALA A 72 20.17 1.63 -0.45
CA ALA A 72 21.05 1.76 -1.61
C ALA A 72 21.16 0.47 -2.43
N SER A 73 20.89 -0.67 -1.80
CA SER A 73 20.91 -2.00 -2.42
C SER A 73 19.54 -2.44 -2.97
N ALA A 74 18.49 -1.64 -2.74
CA ALA A 74 17.12 -1.96 -3.11
C ALA A 74 16.66 -1.28 -4.41
N ASP A 75 15.91 -1.99 -5.24
CA ASP A 75 15.15 -1.37 -6.34
C ASP A 75 13.98 -0.53 -5.79
N ALA A 76 13.36 -1.01 -4.71
CA ALA A 76 12.27 -0.32 -4.03
C ALA A 76 12.35 -0.46 -2.50
N VAL A 77 11.93 0.59 -1.81
CA VAL A 77 11.89 0.69 -0.35
C VAL A 77 10.45 0.92 0.07
N ILE A 78 9.93 0.06 0.95
CA ILE A 78 8.59 0.21 1.53
C ILE A 78 8.72 0.69 2.96
N LEU A 79 8.24 1.90 3.24
CA LEU A 79 8.25 2.48 4.58
C LEU A 79 6.99 2.04 5.34
N CYS A 80 7.18 1.16 6.31
CA CYS A 80 6.16 0.72 7.27
C CYS A 80 6.38 1.40 8.62
N LEU A 81 6.60 2.71 8.59
CA LEU A 81 7.06 3.53 9.71
C LEU A 81 5.98 4.51 10.20
N PRO A 82 6.05 4.99 11.45
CA PRO A 82 5.34 6.20 11.87
C PRO A 82 5.77 7.42 11.05
N ASP A 83 4.90 8.44 10.99
CA ASP A 83 5.06 9.59 10.10
C ASP A 83 6.42 10.31 10.25
N GLU A 84 6.86 10.61 11.47
CA GLU A 84 8.17 11.26 11.71
C GLU A 84 9.34 10.42 11.19
N ALA A 85 9.33 9.11 11.48
CA ALA A 85 10.36 8.19 11.03
C ALA A 85 10.32 7.93 9.51
N ALA A 86 9.14 8.05 8.88
CA ALA A 86 9.00 7.99 7.44
C ALA A 86 9.63 9.20 6.75
N VAL A 87 9.43 10.41 7.30
CA VAL A 87 10.10 11.63 6.82
C VAL A 87 11.61 11.49 6.95
N GLU A 88 12.11 11.03 8.11
CA GLU A 88 13.55 10.76 8.30
C GLU A 88 14.10 9.73 7.31
N ALA A 89 13.34 8.66 7.03
CA ALA A 89 13.73 7.63 6.07
C ALA A 89 13.84 8.19 4.63
N VAL A 90 12.94 9.09 4.25
CA VAL A 90 13.01 9.77 2.94
C VAL A 90 14.25 10.64 2.84
N THR A 91 14.61 11.36 3.90
CA THR A 91 15.88 12.12 3.98
C THR A 91 17.09 11.18 3.89
N LEU A 92 17.06 10.04 4.59
CA LEU A 92 18.13 9.03 4.52
C LEU A 92 18.30 8.45 3.11
N ALA A 93 17.24 8.40 2.31
CA ALA A 93 17.25 7.88 0.96
C ALA A 93 17.67 8.92 -0.09
N GLU A 94 17.97 10.16 0.29
CA GLU A 94 18.41 11.19 -0.65
C GLU A 94 19.65 10.75 -1.44
N GLY A 95 19.61 11.02 -2.75
CA GLY A 95 20.66 10.65 -3.70
C GLY A 95 20.72 9.16 -4.08
N LEU A 96 19.83 8.31 -3.55
CA LEU A 96 19.77 6.89 -3.93
C LEU A 96 18.83 6.67 -5.12
N ASP A 97 19.15 5.69 -5.97
CA ASP A 97 18.31 5.27 -7.09
C ASP A 97 17.36 4.13 -6.66
N CYS A 98 16.45 4.43 -5.74
CA CYS A 98 15.39 3.50 -5.34
C CYS A 98 14.01 4.16 -5.46
N ILE A 99 12.98 3.34 -5.63
CA ILE A 99 11.58 3.79 -5.56
C ILE A 99 11.13 3.73 -4.09
N ILE A 100 10.52 4.80 -3.56
CA ILE A 100 10.00 4.82 -2.20
C ILE A 100 8.48 4.69 -2.22
N ILE A 101 7.95 3.72 -1.47
CA ILE A 101 6.53 3.52 -1.22
C ILE A 101 6.28 3.75 0.28
N ASP A 102 5.63 4.84 0.64
CA ASP A 102 5.38 5.20 2.04
C ASP A 102 3.97 4.81 2.50
N ALA A 103 3.87 3.92 3.49
CA ALA A 103 2.60 3.51 4.09
C ALA A 103 2.13 4.43 5.23
N SER A 104 2.96 5.38 5.66
CA SER A 104 2.61 6.39 6.66
C SER A 104 1.58 7.40 6.14
N THR A 105 1.16 8.35 6.98
CA THR A 105 0.30 9.45 6.54
C THR A 105 1.07 10.68 6.08
N ALA A 106 2.38 10.73 6.35
CA ALA A 106 3.22 11.91 6.16
C ALA A 106 3.14 12.51 4.74
N HIS A 107 3.10 11.65 3.72
CA HIS A 107 3.21 12.08 2.32
C HIS A 107 1.91 11.95 1.50
N ARG A 108 0.78 11.59 2.13
CA ARG A 108 -0.46 11.26 1.40
C ARG A 108 -1.13 12.43 0.69
N ILE A 109 -0.83 13.65 1.10
CA ILE A 109 -1.31 14.89 0.48
C ILE A 109 -0.14 15.78 0.00
N ASP A 110 1.07 15.24 -0.01
CA ASP A 110 2.26 15.96 -0.45
C ASP A 110 2.25 16.02 -2.00
N PRO A 111 2.32 17.21 -2.62
CA PRO A 111 2.33 17.34 -4.09
C PRO A 111 3.56 16.72 -4.76
N GLY A 112 4.64 16.46 -4.02
CA GLY A 112 5.82 15.75 -4.48
C GLY A 112 5.68 14.22 -4.53
N TRP A 113 4.50 13.69 -4.17
CA TRP A 113 4.22 12.26 -4.09
C TRP A 113 3.00 11.89 -4.93
N VAL A 114 3.07 10.73 -5.59
CA VAL A 114 1.92 10.16 -6.28
C VAL A 114 1.11 9.31 -5.31
N TYR A 115 -0.18 9.61 -5.18
CA TYR A 115 -1.07 8.81 -4.34
C TYR A 115 -1.28 7.41 -4.91
N GLY A 116 -1.04 6.38 -4.10
CA GLY A 116 -0.96 4.98 -4.50
C GLY A 116 -2.30 4.30 -4.75
N PHE A 117 -3.30 5.01 -5.30
CA PHE A 117 -4.61 4.45 -5.62
C PHE A 117 -4.82 4.34 -7.14
N PRO A 118 -4.50 3.20 -7.80
CA PRO A 118 -4.48 3.10 -9.26
C PRO A 118 -5.81 3.43 -9.96
N GLU A 119 -6.93 3.22 -9.28
CA GLU A 119 -8.30 3.43 -9.77
C GLU A 119 -8.82 4.86 -9.54
N LEU A 120 -8.07 5.73 -8.88
CA LEU A 120 -8.54 7.05 -8.43
C LEU A 120 -9.16 7.91 -9.55
N CYS A 121 -8.44 8.04 -10.66
CA CYS A 121 -8.83 8.85 -11.81
C CYS A 121 -8.11 8.38 -13.09
N PRO A 122 -8.58 8.79 -14.28
CA PRO A 122 -7.88 8.50 -15.52
C PRO A 122 -6.41 8.95 -15.48
N GLY A 123 -5.49 8.07 -15.88
CA GLY A 123 -4.05 8.33 -15.87
C GLY A 123 -3.34 8.03 -14.54
N GLN A 124 -4.06 7.81 -13.43
CA GLN A 124 -3.43 7.58 -12.13
C GLN A 124 -2.51 6.37 -12.10
N ARG A 125 -2.94 5.25 -12.71
CA ARG A 125 -2.13 4.04 -12.80
C ARG A 125 -0.79 4.28 -13.50
N ASP A 126 -0.77 5.12 -14.54
CA ASP A 126 0.45 5.43 -15.27
C ASP A 126 1.33 6.42 -14.50
N ALA A 127 0.73 7.39 -13.79
CA ALA A 127 1.45 8.24 -12.85
C ALA A 127 2.17 7.41 -11.77
N ILE A 128 1.51 6.39 -11.21
CA ILE A 128 2.14 5.48 -10.24
C ILE A 128 3.31 4.72 -10.87
N ARG A 129 3.14 4.19 -12.09
CA ARG A 129 4.20 3.44 -12.80
C ARG A 129 5.45 4.28 -13.09
N GLN A 130 5.29 5.58 -13.30
CA GLN A 130 6.38 6.50 -13.63
C GLN A 130 7.00 7.14 -12.39
N SER A 131 6.38 6.99 -11.22
CA SER A 131 6.82 7.67 -10.00
C SER A 131 7.98 6.96 -9.31
N ARG A 132 8.84 7.76 -8.66
CA ARG A 132 9.85 7.30 -7.70
C ARG A 132 9.40 7.46 -6.24
N ARG A 133 8.28 8.16 -6.01
CA ARG A 133 7.73 8.50 -4.68
C ARG A 133 6.22 8.24 -4.68
N ILE A 134 5.80 7.21 -3.96
CA ILE A 134 4.41 6.73 -3.95
C ILE A 134 3.90 6.74 -2.50
N ALA A 135 2.83 7.49 -2.25
CA ALA A 135 2.19 7.52 -0.94
C ALA A 135 1.06 6.49 -0.91
N ASN A 136 1.26 5.39 -0.17
CA ASN A 136 0.26 4.35 -0.05
C ASN A 136 -0.96 4.83 0.74
N VAL A 137 -2.13 4.40 0.27
CA VAL A 137 -3.45 4.83 0.74
C VAL A 137 -3.76 4.41 2.17
N GLY A 138 -4.61 5.16 2.85
CA GLY A 138 -5.23 4.73 4.11
C GLY A 138 -6.32 3.66 3.92
N CYS A 139 -6.47 2.77 4.90
CA CYS A 139 -7.47 1.69 4.83
C CYS A 139 -8.91 2.22 4.70
N TYR A 140 -9.35 3.11 5.62
CA TYR A 140 -10.66 3.74 5.50
C TYR A 140 -10.75 4.71 4.33
N ALA A 141 -9.67 5.45 4.07
CA ALA A 141 -9.61 6.42 2.99
C ALA A 141 -9.86 5.77 1.63
N THR A 142 -9.31 4.57 1.41
CA THR A 142 -9.54 3.79 0.18
C THR A 142 -11.03 3.62 -0.09
N ALA A 143 -11.78 3.14 0.89
CA ALA A 143 -13.22 2.92 0.74
C ALA A 143 -13.98 4.25 0.54
N MET A 144 -13.67 5.26 1.34
CA MET A 144 -14.32 6.57 1.26
C MET A 144 -14.09 7.24 -0.10
N ILE A 145 -12.83 7.32 -0.54
CA ILE A 145 -12.45 7.94 -1.80
C ILE A 145 -13.07 7.18 -2.97
N ALA A 146 -13.04 5.83 -2.96
CA ALA A 146 -13.63 5.01 -4.01
C ALA A 146 -15.14 5.25 -4.18
N MET A 147 -15.86 5.51 -3.09
CA MET A 147 -17.29 5.79 -3.13
C MET A 147 -17.62 7.24 -3.47
N ILE A 148 -16.85 8.20 -2.93
CA ILE A 148 -17.17 9.63 -3.01
C ILE A 148 -16.66 10.25 -4.32
N ARG A 149 -15.41 9.96 -4.69
CA ARG A 149 -14.75 10.64 -5.82
C ARG A 149 -15.57 10.55 -7.14
N PRO A 150 -16.11 9.38 -7.54
CA PRO A 150 -16.90 9.30 -8.77
C PRO A 150 -18.21 10.08 -8.74
N LEU A 151 -18.78 10.32 -7.55
CA LEU A 151 -20.01 11.11 -7.39
C LEU A 151 -19.72 12.61 -7.55
N ILE A 152 -18.60 13.07 -6.99
CA ILE A 152 -18.09 14.43 -7.18
C ILE A 152 -17.74 14.68 -8.64
N ASP A 153 -16.93 13.79 -9.26
CA ASP A 153 -16.49 13.95 -10.65
C ASP A 153 -17.65 13.97 -11.66
N ARG A 154 -18.77 13.31 -11.34
CA ARG A 154 -19.99 13.30 -12.18
C ARG A 154 -21.00 14.39 -11.83
N GLY A 155 -20.68 15.26 -10.86
CA GLY A 155 -21.59 16.31 -10.40
C GLY A 155 -22.88 15.78 -9.73
N LEU A 156 -22.89 14.51 -9.31
CA LEU A 156 -24.01 13.90 -8.57
C LEU A 156 -23.97 14.29 -7.08
N MET A 157 -22.82 14.76 -6.61
CA MET A 157 -22.59 15.28 -5.28
C MET A 157 -21.72 16.53 -5.40
N GLY A 158 -22.07 17.61 -4.69
CA GLY A 158 -21.24 18.82 -4.63
C GLY A 158 -20.07 18.65 -3.65
N PRO A 159 -18.89 19.26 -3.88
CA PRO A 159 -17.76 19.24 -2.95
C PRO A 159 -18.10 19.66 -1.51
N GLU A 160 -19.10 20.52 -1.35
CA GLU A 160 -19.61 21.04 -0.08
C GLU A 160 -20.61 20.11 0.64
N THR A 161 -20.90 18.95 0.06
CA THR A 161 -21.87 17.99 0.63
C THR A 161 -21.44 17.54 2.02
N ARG A 162 -22.36 17.66 2.99
CA ARG A 162 -22.14 17.21 4.37
C ARG A 162 -22.35 15.71 4.47
N LEU A 163 -21.27 14.97 4.66
CA LEU A 163 -21.32 13.52 4.79
C LEU A 163 -21.22 13.08 6.25
N PHE A 164 -22.01 12.06 6.59
CA PHE A 164 -21.84 11.25 7.79
C PHE A 164 -21.37 9.86 7.35
N ILE A 165 -20.24 9.41 7.87
CA ILE A 165 -19.58 8.18 7.43
C ILE A 165 -19.37 7.26 8.64
N PRO A 166 -20.31 6.34 8.92
CA PRO A 166 -20.04 5.22 9.81
C PRO A 166 -19.18 4.20 9.07
N ALA A 167 -18.12 3.68 9.70
CA ALA A 167 -17.34 2.60 9.10
C ALA A 167 -16.83 1.61 10.15
N SER A 168 -17.06 0.32 9.90
CA SER A 168 -16.50 -0.77 10.71
C SER A 168 -15.25 -1.33 10.06
N SER A 169 -14.28 -1.72 10.89
CA SER A 169 -13.08 -2.45 10.49
C SER A 169 -12.78 -3.54 11.51
N GLY A 170 -12.15 -4.61 11.04
CA GLY A 170 -11.50 -5.57 11.94
C GLY A 170 -10.44 -4.88 12.82
N TYR A 171 -10.24 -5.42 14.02
CA TYR A 171 -9.39 -4.83 15.06
C TYR A 171 -7.89 -4.79 14.70
N THR A 172 -7.45 -5.60 13.72
CA THR A 172 -6.06 -5.61 13.25
C THR A 172 -5.62 -4.27 12.68
N GLY A 173 -6.56 -3.43 12.21
CA GLY A 173 -6.29 -2.08 11.74
C GLY A 173 -5.81 -1.11 12.83
N GLY A 174 -6.07 -1.40 14.11
CA GLY A 174 -5.58 -0.60 15.24
C GLY A 174 -4.13 -0.89 15.64
N GLY A 175 -3.42 -1.74 14.90
CA GLY A 175 -2.03 -2.06 15.14
C GLY A 175 -1.81 -2.88 16.42
N LYS A 176 -0.54 -3.02 16.83
CA LYS A 176 -0.14 -3.89 17.95
C LYS A 176 -0.89 -3.60 19.26
N GLY A 177 -1.16 -2.32 19.54
CA GLY A 177 -1.86 -1.92 20.76
C GLY A 177 -3.29 -2.45 20.83
N LEU A 178 -4.07 -2.25 19.76
CA LEU A 178 -5.43 -2.75 19.72
C LEU A 178 -5.48 -4.29 19.61
N ILE A 179 -4.57 -4.89 18.84
CA ILE A 179 -4.47 -6.36 18.77
C ILE A 179 -4.21 -6.94 20.17
N ALA A 180 -3.21 -6.45 20.90
CA ALA A 180 -2.89 -6.93 22.24
C ALA A 180 -4.02 -6.66 23.26
N TYR A 181 -4.81 -5.60 23.06
CA TYR A 181 -6.00 -5.36 23.86
C TYR A 181 -7.07 -6.42 23.56
N MET A 182 -7.37 -6.68 22.28
CA MET A 182 -8.38 -7.67 21.89
C MET A 182 -7.98 -9.10 22.30
N ASP A 183 -6.71 -9.48 22.15
CA ASP A 183 -6.21 -10.81 22.53
C ASP A 183 -6.34 -11.09 24.04
N LYS A 184 -6.46 -10.05 24.88
CA LYS A 184 -6.64 -10.15 26.33
C LYS A 184 -8.10 -10.11 26.78
N HIS A 185 -9.05 -9.87 25.88
CA HIS A 185 -10.45 -9.70 26.21
C HIS A 185 -11.32 -10.54 25.28
N ASP A 186 -11.98 -11.55 25.84
CA ASP A 186 -12.68 -12.62 25.09
C ASP A 186 -14.12 -12.27 24.65
N GLU A 187 -14.55 -11.02 24.84
CA GLU A 187 -15.91 -10.59 24.52
C GLU A 187 -15.98 -9.99 23.11
N ALA A 188 -17.05 -10.31 22.36
CA ALA A 188 -17.32 -9.74 21.05
C ALA A 188 -17.51 -8.23 21.17
N ARG A 189 -16.49 -7.45 20.83
CA ARG A 189 -16.51 -5.99 20.98
C ARG A 189 -16.73 -5.31 19.65
N HIS A 190 -17.94 -4.77 19.51
CA HIS A 190 -18.23 -3.71 18.55
C HIS A 190 -18.23 -2.37 19.28
N PHE A 191 -17.37 -1.44 18.89
CA PHE A 191 -17.28 -0.14 19.56
C PHE A 191 -16.71 0.95 18.66
N SER A 192 -17.22 2.17 18.84
CA SER A 192 -16.68 3.36 18.21
C SER A 192 -15.39 3.82 18.90
N TYR A 193 -14.47 4.39 18.13
CA TYR A 193 -13.24 5.01 18.65
C TYR A 193 -12.98 6.36 17.97
N ALA A 194 -11.89 7.05 18.36
CA ALA A 194 -11.49 8.34 17.79
C ALA A 194 -12.62 9.40 17.75
N LEU A 195 -13.40 9.49 18.83
CA LEU A 195 -14.60 10.35 18.94
C LEU A 195 -14.31 11.87 18.89
N GLY A 196 -13.04 12.28 18.88
CA GLY A 196 -12.63 13.67 18.72
C GLY A 196 -12.77 14.22 17.29
N LEU A 197 -13.29 13.42 16.34
CA LEU A 197 -13.50 13.80 14.94
C LEU A 197 -12.23 14.28 14.22
N SER A 198 -11.05 13.80 14.64
CA SER A 198 -9.73 14.19 14.11
C SER A 198 -8.98 13.01 13.50
N HIS A 199 -9.70 12.01 12.97
CA HIS A 199 -9.08 10.80 12.45
C HIS A 199 -8.08 11.10 11.31
N LYS A 200 -6.91 10.47 11.35
CA LYS A 200 -5.79 10.69 10.42
C LYS A 200 -6.06 10.43 8.93
N HIS A 201 -7.20 9.83 8.60
CA HIS A 201 -7.60 9.59 7.20
C HIS A 201 -8.36 10.77 6.60
N LEU A 202 -8.87 11.68 7.41
CA LEU A 202 -9.68 12.79 6.91
C LEU A 202 -8.90 13.70 5.95
N PRO A 203 -7.62 14.06 6.19
CA PRO A 203 -6.88 14.91 5.24
C PRO A 203 -6.78 14.30 3.83
N GLU A 204 -6.42 13.02 3.72
CA GLU A 204 -6.34 12.35 2.41
C GLU A 204 -7.72 12.15 1.77
N VAL A 205 -8.76 11.89 2.55
CA VAL A 205 -10.14 11.78 2.04
C VAL A 205 -10.61 13.11 1.48
N MET A 206 -10.41 14.20 2.22
CA MET A 206 -10.76 15.54 1.77
C MET A 206 -10.10 15.87 0.43
N HIS A 207 -8.78 15.66 0.37
CA HIS A 207 -7.98 15.99 -0.81
C HIS A 207 -8.34 15.12 -2.02
N HIS A 208 -8.27 13.79 -1.89
CA HIS A 208 -8.39 12.88 -3.02
C HIS A 208 -9.82 12.58 -3.43
N ALA A 209 -10.81 12.71 -2.52
CA ALA A 209 -12.22 12.59 -2.88
C ALA A 209 -12.80 13.89 -3.45
N GLY A 210 -12.12 15.04 -3.31
CA GLY A 210 -12.58 16.34 -3.80
C GLY A 210 -13.64 16.97 -2.89
N LEU A 211 -13.52 16.82 -1.58
CA LEU A 211 -14.43 17.42 -0.61
C LEU A 211 -13.89 18.77 -0.10
N GLU A 212 -14.79 19.72 0.07
CA GLU A 212 -14.52 21.02 0.72
C GLU A 212 -15.08 21.08 2.15
N THR A 213 -16.04 20.20 2.48
CA THR A 213 -16.57 20.07 3.84
C THR A 213 -16.11 18.78 4.51
N LYS A 214 -15.50 18.93 5.69
CA LYS A 214 -15.04 17.79 6.51
C LYS A 214 -16.21 16.88 6.91
N PRO A 215 -16.16 15.57 6.59
CA PRO A 215 -17.22 14.66 6.96
C PRO A 215 -17.22 14.37 8.47
N VAL A 216 -18.39 14.03 9.00
CA VAL A 216 -18.50 13.44 10.35
C VAL A 216 -18.18 11.96 10.20
N PHE A 217 -16.94 11.59 10.52
CA PHE A 217 -16.47 10.22 10.44
C PHE A 217 -16.57 9.51 11.80
N MET A 218 -17.27 8.37 11.83
CA MET A 218 -17.44 7.52 13.00
C MET A 218 -16.80 6.14 12.74
N PRO A 219 -15.52 5.96 13.10
CA PRO A 219 -14.85 4.67 12.96
C PRO A 219 -15.21 3.73 14.10
N MET A 220 -15.36 2.46 13.75
CA MET A 220 -15.80 1.41 14.65
C MET A 220 -14.92 0.16 14.47
N VAL A 221 -14.68 -0.53 15.56
CA VAL A 221 -14.14 -1.90 15.55
C VAL A 221 -15.33 -2.86 15.51
N GLY A 222 -15.29 -3.88 14.67
CA GLY A 222 -16.33 -4.92 14.59
C GLY A 222 -16.39 -5.62 13.25
#